data_AF-A0A419HR16-F1
#
_entry.id   AF-A0A419HR16-F1
#
_cell.length_a   1.000
_cell.length_b   1.000
_cell.length_c   1.000
_cell.angle_alpha   90.00
_cell.angle_beta   90.00
_cell.angle_gamma   90.00
#
_symmetry.space_group_name_H-M   'P 1'
#
loop_
_entity.id
_entity.type
_entity.pdbx_description
1 polymer ?
#
loop_
_entity_poly.entity_id
_entity_poly.type
_entity_poly.pdbx_seq_one_letter_code
_entity_poly.pdbx_strand_id
1 'polypeptide(L)'
;MAQSMKAELFAGRGCGSLSISATSQGDSVVVHASGEVDLCSVPLLDWSLREASTLSTAPAPIVVDLSEVGFLNSSGINVLLKHVVHCRELGTPLRVVAASRAVRRPIELLGLGIMLPVFATVRAAVRRAA
;
A
#
# COMPACT_ATOMS: atom_id res chain seq x y z
N MET A 1 21.61 12.18 7.95
CA MET A 1 22.29 10.86 7.95
C MET A 1 21.23 9.83 8.34
N ALA A 2 20.69 8.92 7.52
CA ALA A 2 21.07 8.37 6.22
C ALA A 2 19.91 8.52 5.22
N GLN A 3 20.23 8.97 4.00
CA GLN A 3 19.33 8.80 2.85
C GLN A 3 19.42 7.33 2.45
N SER A 4 18.52 6.50 3.00
CA SER A 4 18.45 5.08 2.65
C SER A 4 18.28 4.93 1.14
N MET A 5 19.13 4.09 0.54
CA MET A 5 19.01 3.55 -0.81
C MET A 5 17.57 3.12 -1.09
N LYS A 6 16.80 3.98 -1.74
CA LYS A 6 15.55 3.63 -2.40
C LYS A 6 15.92 3.23 -3.81
N ALA A 7 15.82 1.95 -4.15
CA ALA A 7 15.81 1.56 -5.56
C ALA A 7 14.36 1.62 -6.03
N GLU A 8 14.08 2.36 -7.11
CA GLU A 8 12.80 2.28 -7.80
C GLU A 8 12.66 0.90 -8.42
N LEU A 9 11.51 0.25 -8.20
CA LEU A 9 11.21 -1.10 -8.69
C LEU A 9 10.33 -1.05 -9.94
N PHE A 10 9.30 -0.20 -9.92
CA PHE A 10 8.44 0.07 -11.06
C PHE A 10 7.70 1.40 -10.88
N ALA A 11 7.17 1.92 -11.98
CA ALA A 11 6.25 3.05 -11.97
C ALA A 11 5.20 2.87 -13.06
N GLY A 12 3.98 3.36 -12.81
CA GLY A 12 2.86 3.25 -13.74
C GLY A 12 1.84 4.36 -13.52
N ARG A 13 1.14 4.73 -14.60
CA ARG A 13 -0.02 5.62 -14.57
C ARG A 13 -1.25 4.86 -15.06
N GLY A 14 -2.36 5.06 -14.40
CA GLY A 14 -3.61 4.35 -14.66
C GLY A 14 -4.62 5.21 -15.39
N CYS A 15 -5.83 4.68 -15.56
CA CYS A 15 -6.98 5.51 -15.87
C CYS A 15 -7.30 6.41 -14.66
N GLY A 16 -7.72 7.66 -14.91
CA GLY A 16 -7.91 8.67 -13.86
C GLY A 16 -6.61 9.38 -13.46
N SER A 17 -6.57 9.92 -12.24
CA SER A 17 -5.41 10.67 -11.71
C SER A 17 -4.40 9.80 -10.95
N LEU A 18 -4.59 8.47 -10.91
CA LEU A 18 -3.74 7.57 -10.14
C LEU A 18 -2.36 7.40 -10.78
N SER A 19 -1.33 7.73 -10.01
CA SER A 19 0.06 7.38 -10.29
C SER A 19 0.57 6.46 -9.19
N ILE A 20 1.29 5.41 -9.59
CA ILE A 20 1.94 4.47 -8.68
C ILE A 20 3.43 4.39 -8.99
N SER A 21 4.25 4.34 -7.95
CA SER A 21 5.64 3.91 -8.01
C SER A 21 5.93 2.94 -6.88
N ALA A 22 6.98 2.14 -7.00
CA ALA A 22 7.42 1.26 -5.93
C ALA A 22 8.90 1.45 -5.65
N THR A 23 9.27 1.36 -4.37
CA THR A 23 10.65 1.45 -3.92
C THR A 23 10.97 0.33 -2.94
N SER A 24 12.19 -0.18 -2.95
CA SER A 24 12.69 -1.03 -1.87
C SER A 24 13.13 -0.22 -0.65
N GLN A 25 12.87 -0.74 0.55
CA GLN A 25 13.32 -0.21 1.84
C GLN A 25 13.82 -1.39 2.70
N GLY A 26 15.10 -1.74 2.52
CA GLY A 26 15.62 -3.01 3.01
C GLY A 26 14.89 -4.17 2.33
N ASP A 27 14.37 -5.11 3.11
CA ASP A 27 13.61 -6.28 2.61
C ASP A 27 12.14 -5.93 2.28
N SER A 28 11.66 -4.74 2.66
CA SER A 28 10.29 -4.30 2.43
C SER A 28 10.12 -3.64 1.07
N VAL A 29 8.98 -3.89 0.44
CA VAL A 29 8.53 -3.17 -0.75
C VAL A 29 7.53 -2.10 -0.34
N VAL A 30 7.75 -0.86 -0.78
CA VAL A 30 6.83 0.25 -0.54
C VAL A 30 6.23 0.70 -1.86
N VAL A 31 4.91 0.56 -1.99
CA VAL A 31 4.10 1.03 -3.12
C VAL A 31 3.55 2.41 -2.78
N HIS A 32 4.01 3.45 -3.47
CA HIS A 32 3.54 4.82 -3.31
C HIS A 32 2.44 5.09 -4.32
N ALA A 33 1.27 5.48 -3.85
CA ALA A 33 0.16 5.90 -4.69
C ALA A 33 -0.21 7.36 -4.42
N SER A 34 -0.51 8.09 -5.49
CA SER A 34 -0.98 9.47 -5.44
C SER A 34 -2.15 9.68 -6.39
N GLY A 35 -3.08 10.58 -6.05
CA GLY A 35 -4.27 10.88 -6.84
C GLY A 35 -5.52 10.21 -6.27
N GLU A 36 -6.30 9.55 -7.11
CA GLU A 36 -7.61 8.98 -6.74
C GLU A 36 -7.70 7.48 -6.99
N VAL A 37 -8.23 6.75 -6.01
CA VAL A 37 -8.51 5.31 -6.11
C VAL A 37 -10.01 5.10 -6.32
N ASP A 38 -10.37 4.84 -7.58
CA ASP A 38 -11.72 4.66 -8.06
C ASP A 38 -11.87 3.39 -8.92
N LEU A 39 -13.05 3.19 -9.52
CA LEU A 39 -13.33 2.02 -10.37
C LEU A 39 -12.37 1.87 -11.56
N CYS A 40 -11.94 2.99 -12.15
CA CYS A 40 -11.07 3.02 -13.32
C CYS A 40 -9.60 2.79 -12.93
N SER A 41 -9.19 3.25 -11.74
CA SER A 41 -7.79 3.18 -11.30
C SER A 41 -7.46 1.92 -10.48
N VAL A 42 -8.47 1.24 -9.94
CA VAL A 42 -8.36 -0.03 -9.20
C VAL A 42 -7.54 -1.12 -9.91
N PRO A 43 -7.65 -1.36 -11.23
CA PRO A 43 -6.82 -2.36 -11.91
C PRO A 43 -5.31 -2.09 -11.78
N LEU A 44 -4.89 -0.82 -11.81
CA LEU A 44 -3.47 -0.47 -11.63
C LEU A 44 -3.02 -0.75 -10.19
N LEU A 45 -3.84 -0.42 -9.20
CA LEU A 45 -3.54 -0.73 -7.80
C LEU A 45 -3.43 -2.24 -7.59
N ASP A 46 -4.37 -3.02 -8.11
CA ASP A 46 -4.35 -4.49 -7.99
C ASP A 46 -3.10 -5.09 -8.64
N TRP A 47 -2.74 -4.65 -9.85
CA TRP A 47 -1.51 -5.10 -10.52
C TRP A 47 -0.26 -4.74 -9.71
N SER A 48 -0.16 -3.48 -9.25
CA SER A 48 1.01 -3.00 -8.51
C SER A 48 1.24 -3.74 -7.20
N LEU A 49 0.16 -4.11 -6.50
CA LEU A 49 0.26 -4.88 -5.25
C LEU A 49 0.63 -6.34 -5.51
N ARG A 50 0.22 -6.93 -6.64
CA ARG A 50 0.69 -8.26 -7.07
C ARG A 50 2.18 -8.23 -7.43
N GLU A 51 2.63 -7.24 -8.19
CA GLU A 51 4.06 -7.09 -8.49
C GLU A 51 4.89 -6.85 -7.22
N ALA A 52 4.38 -6.03 -6.29
CA ALA A 52 5.05 -5.84 -5.02
C ALA A 52 5.16 -7.14 -4.21
N SER A 53 4.17 -8.04 -4.29
CA SER A 53 4.23 -9.32 -3.59
C SER A 53 5.27 -10.29 -4.15
N THR A 54 5.49 -10.28 -5.47
CA THR A 54 6.56 -11.10 -6.10
C THR A 54 7.96 -10.57 -5.78
N LEU A 55 8.10 -9.27 -5.50
CA LEU A 55 9.37 -8.62 -5.18
C LEU A 55 9.68 -8.62 -3.67
N SER A 56 8.69 -8.85 -2.81
CA SER A 56 8.88 -8.85 -1.35
C SER A 56 9.47 -10.17 -0.86
N THR A 57 10.29 -10.12 0.19
CA THR A 57 10.83 -11.32 0.84
C THR A 57 10.24 -11.47 2.25
N ALA A 58 9.54 -12.57 2.50
CA ALA A 58 9.01 -12.87 3.83
C ALA A 58 10.14 -12.90 4.88
N PRO A 59 9.94 -12.37 6.10
CA PRO A 59 8.69 -11.86 6.67
C PRO A 59 8.53 -10.33 6.53
N ALA A 60 9.26 -9.69 5.61
CA ALA A 60 9.22 -8.24 5.48
C ALA A 60 7.87 -7.78 4.93
N PRO A 61 7.26 -6.69 5.46
CA PRO A 61 5.96 -6.23 5.00
C PRO A 61 6.01 -5.63 3.60
N ILE A 62 4.87 -5.72 2.91
CA ILE A 62 4.52 -4.84 1.79
C ILE A 62 3.78 -3.64 2.37
N VAL A 63 4.26 -2.44 2.06
CA VAL A 63 3.68 -1.19 2.55
C VAL A 63 3.03 -0.46 1.39
N VAL A 64 1.77 -0.07 1.53
CA VAL A 64 1.06 0.78 0.57
C VAL A 64 0.95 2.18 1.17
N ASP A 65 1.68 3.14 0.61
CA ASP A 65 1.60 4.53 0.99
C ASP A 65 0.51 5.24 0.17
N LEU A 66 -0.60 5.52 0.86
CA LEU A 66 -1.77 6.22 0.34
C LEU A 66 -1.84 7.66 0.91
N SER A 67 -0.74 8.21 1.43
CA SER A 67 -0.73 9.55 2.04
C SER A 67 -1.09 10.65 1.05
N GLU A 68 -0.71 10.48 -0.22
CA GLU A 68 -1.00 11.39 -1.33
C GLU A 68 -2.28 11.01 -2.10
N VAL A 69 -3.08 10.08 -1.55
CA VAL A 69 -4.39 9.71 -2.10
C VAL A 69 -5.47 10.60 -1.49
N GLY A 70 -6.13 11.36 -2.36
CA GLY A 70 -7.21 12.30 -2.01
C GLY A 70 -8.60 11.66 -1.98
N PHE A 71 -8.76 10.48 -2.58
CA PHE A 71 -10.05 9.79 -2.68
C PHE A 71 -9.88 8.26 -2.71
N LEU A 72 -10.70 7.55 -1.95
CA LEU A 72 -10.74 6.08 -1.91
C LEU A 72 -12.19 5.60 -1.88
N ASN A 73 -12.62 4.89 -2.92
CA ASN A 73 -13.94 4.28 -2.97
C ASN A 73 -13.96 2.84 -2.41
N SER A 74 -15.15 2.22 -2.39
CA SER A 74 -15.34 0.85 -1.91
C SER A 74 -14.57 -0.20 -2.71
N SER A 75 -14.41 0.00 -4.03
CA SER A 75 -13.63 -0.91 -4.88
C SER A 75 -12.14 -0.90 -4.50
N GLY A 76 -11.58 0.26 -4.18
CA GLY A 76 -10.22 0.37 -3.66
C GLY A 76 -10.04 -0.36 -2.33
N ILE A 77 -11.00 -0.24 -1.41
CA ILE A 77 -10.99 -0.96 -0.13
C ILE A 77 -11.01 -2.48 -0.35
N ASN A 78 -11.86 -2.97 -1.27
CA ASN A 78 -11.92 -4.39 -1.59
C ASN A 78 -10.60 -4.93 -2.15
N VAL A 79 -9.90 -4.14 -2.99
CA VAL A 79 -8.55 -4.52 -3.46
C VAL A 79 -7.56 -4.61 -2.30
N LEU A 80 -7.56 -3.63 -1.39
CA LEU A 80 -6.68 -3.68 -0.22
C LEU A 80 -6.96 -4.93 0.64
N LEU A 81 -8.23 -5.26 0.88
CA LEU A 81 -8.62 -6.44 1.67
C LEU A 81 -8.23 -7.76 0.99
N LYS A 82 -8.42 -7.86 -0.33
CA LYS A 82 -7.94 -9.01 -1.12
C LYS A 82 -6.44 -9.22 -0.95
N HIS A 83 -5.67 -8.13 -1.00
CA HIS A 83 -4.22 -8.19 -0.82
C HIS A 83 -3.79 -8.48 0.62
N VAL A 84 -4.55 -8.07 1.64
CA VAL A 84 -4.30 -8.51 3.03
C VAL A 84 -4.30 -10.03 3.14
N VAL A 85 -5.30 -10.69 2.55
CA VAL A 85 -5.41 -12.15 2.57
C VAL A 85 -4.24 -12.79 1.82
N HIS A 86 -4.00 -12.34 0.58
CA HIS A 86 -2.93 -12.86 -0.26
C HIS A 86 -1.54 -12.72 0.38
N CYS A 87 -1.23 -11.53 0.91
CA CYS A 87 0.08 -11.26 1.50
C CYS A 87 0.27 -12.07 2.80
N ARG A 88 -0.80 -12.27 3.59
CA ARG A 88 -0.78 -13.15 4.77
C ARG A 88 -0.42 -14.60 4.42
N GLU A 89 -0.96 -15.15 3.34
CA GLU A 89 -0.62 -16.50 2.86
C GLU A 89 0.86 -16.62 2.46
N LEU A 90 1.44 -15.53 1.96
CA LEU A 90 2.87 -15.44 1.60
C LEU A 90 3.78 -15.14 2.81
N GLY A 91 3.23 -14.96 4.02
CA GLY A 91 4.03 -14.61 5.20
C GLY A 91 4.59 -13.18 5.19
N THR A 92 4.10 -12.32 4.29
CA THR A 92 4.46 -10.90 4.19
C THR A 92 3.24 -10.05 4.56
N PRO A 93 3.21 -9.36 5.71
CA PRO A 93 2.01 -8.61 6.07
C PRO A 93 1.84 -7.36 5.19
N LEU A 94 0.63 -7.14 4.67
CA LEU A 94 0.26 -5.88 4.03
C LEU A 94 0.00 -4.80 5.10
N ARG A 95 0.57 -3.61 4.91
CA ARG A 95 0.40 -2.46 5.80
C ARG A 95 0.05 -1.23 5.01
N VAL A 96 -0.84 -0.39 5.56
CA VAL A 96 -1.25 0.86 4.92
C VAL A 96 -0.62 2.04 5.63
N VAL A 97 -0.12 3.01 4.88
CA VAL A 97 0.24 4.33 5.39
C VAL A 97 -0.78 5.31 4.85
N ALA A 98 -1.38 6.10 5.74
CA ALA A 98 -2.31 7.13 5.32
C ALA A 98 -2.31 8.30 6.31
N ALA A 99 -1.98 9.48 5.80
CA ALA A 99 -2.17 10.74 6.51
C ALA A 99 -3.58 11.33 6.27
N SER A 100 -4.18 11.09 5.10
CA SER A 100 -5.43 11.74 4.70
C SER A 100 -6.68 11.11 5.34
N ARG A 101 -7.67 11.95 5.65
CA ARG A 101 -9.00 11.49 6.09
C ARG A 101 -9.68 10.65 5.01
N ALA A 102 -9.40 10.94 3.73
CA ALA A 102 -10.00 10.25 2.59
C ALA A 102 -9.78 8.73 2.63
N VAL A 103 -8.64 8.29 3.15
CA VAL A 103 -8.32 6.87 3.30
C VAL A 103 -8.70 6.34 4.68
N ARG A 104 -8.41 7.10 5.75
CA ARG A 104 -8.64 6.64 7.12
C ARG A 104 -10.12 6.49 7.47
N ARG A 105 -10.95 7.45 7.06
CA ARG A 105 -12.37 7.48 7.45
C ARG A 105 -13.15 6.26 6.93
N PRO A 106 -13.01 5.83 5.67
CA PRO A 106 -13.65 4.59 5.21
C PRO A 106 -13.21 3.35 5.99
N ILE A 107 -11.91 3.21 6.28
CA ILE A 107 -11.38 2.06 7.06
C ILE A 107 -11.97 2.04 8.48
N GLU A 108 -12.03 3.20 9.14
CA GLU A 108 -12.61 3.35 10.48
C GLU A 108 -14.11 3.04 10.49
N LEU A 109 -14.88 3.59 9.54
CA LEU A 109 -16.32 3.39 9.44
C LEU A 109 -16.71 1.93 9.20
N LEU A 110 -15.87 1.19 8.47
CA LEU A 110 -16.08 -0.22 8.17
C LEU A 110 -15.48 -1.16 9.24
N GLY A 111 -14.85 -0.62 10.29
CA GLY A 111 -14.23 -1.40 11.37
C GLY A 111 -13.02 -2.23 10.92
N LEU A 112 -12.34 -1.83 9.83
CA LEU A 112 -11.29 -2.64 9.19
C LEU A 112 -9.91 -2.50 9.84
N GLY A 113 -9.76 -1.67 10.88
CA GLY A 113 -8.44 -1.35 11.45
C GLY A 113 -7.64 -2.54 11.98
N ILE A 114 -8.30 -3.63 12.36
CA ILE A 114 -7.63 -4.88 12.79
C ILE A 114 -7.06 -5.64 11.58
N MET A 115 -7.77 -5.64 10.44
CA MET A 115 -7.36 -6.35 9.22
C MET A 115 -6.40 -5.53 8.36
N LEU A 116 -6.58 -4.20 8.34
CA LEU A 116 -5.78 -3.22 7.62
C LEU A 116 -5.16 -2.24 8.62
N PRO A 117 -4.02 -2.60 9.24
CA PRO A 117 -3.32 -1.69 10.14
C PRO A 117 -2.88 -0.44 9.37
N VAL A 118 -3.34 0.73 9.83
CA VAL A 118 -2.99 2.02 9.24
C VAL A 118 -1.92 2.70 10.10
N PHE A 119 -0.79 3.00 9.47
CA PHE A 119 0.34 3.69 10.07
C PHE A 119 0.38 5.16 9.64
N ALA A 120 0.95 6.00 10.49
CA ALA A 120 1.13 7.42 10.19
C ALA A 120 2.28 7.69 9.21
N THR A 121 3.26 6.78 9.09
CA THR A 121 4.44 6.97 8.23
C THR A 121 4.94 5.64 7.67
N VAL A 122 5.57 5.68 6.49
CA VAL A 122 6.31 4.54 5.90
C VAL A 122 7.33 3.98 6.89
N ARG A 123 8.07 4.86 7.59
CA ARG A 123 9.07 4.45 8.57
C ARG A 123 8.48 3.61 9.71
N ALA A 124 7.26 3.90 10.15
CA ALA A 124 6.58 3.07 11.15
C ALA A 124 6.08 1.75 10.53
N ALA A 125 5.58 1.80 9.30
CA ALA A 125 5.05 0.65 8.59
C ALA A 125 6.10 -0.38 8.16
N VAL A 126 7.35 0.00 7.89
CA VAL A 126 8.41 -0.96 7.49
C VAL A 126 9.09 -1.66 8.67
N ARG A 127 8.91 -1.19 9.91
CA ARG A 127 9.54 -1.82 11.08
C ARG A 127 8.98 -3.22 11.29
N ARG A 128 9.83 -4.25 11.36
CA ARG A 128 9.40 -5.58 11.80
C ARG A 128 8.78 -5.46 13.20
N ALA A 129 7.63 -6.12 13.39
CA ALA A 129 7.15 -6.36 14.75
C ALA A 129 8.17 -7.33 15.36
N ALA A 130 8.72 -6.97 16.53
CA ALA A 130 9.68 -7.79 17.26
C ALA A 130 9.06 -9.11 17.70
#